data_AF-A0A2T0W1B6-F1
#
_entry.id   AF-A0A2T0W1B6-F1
#
_cell.length_a   1.000
_cell.length_b   1.000
_cell.length_c   1.000
_cell.angle_alpha   90.00
_cell.angle_beta   90.00
_cell.angle_gamma   90.00
#
_symmetry.space_group_name_H-M   'P 1'
#
loop_
_entity.id
_entity.type
_entity.pdbx_description
1 polymer ?
#
loop_
_entity_poly.entity_id
_entity_poly.type
_entity_poly.pdbx_seq_one_letter_code
_entity_poly.pdbx_strand_id
1 'polypeptide(L)'
;MKRCPKKTALHKGDEDTSIKDVIARRADWIDLFLGWYSDGLAGKTVYFPAEGYKWNDLKRYNADLRAWQNDLDWSGAVALLQARYDKLTAFIEGCSENELYGGPMKGANNKWTPGRWAEAAGPSHFRSASKYLRAALKKAKDSDG
;
A
#
# COMPACT_ATOMS: atom_id res chain seq x y z
N MET A 1 -2.22 -3.95 -19.97
CA MET A 1 -1.10 -3.40 -19.16
C MET A 1 0.20 -3.74 -19.89
N LYS A 2 1.05 -2.77 -20.30
CA LYS A 2 2.38 -3.10 -20.86
C LYS A 2 3.18 -3.85 -19.78
N ARG A 3 3.74 -5.02 -20.11
CA ARG A 3 4.57 -5.81 -19.18
C ARG A 3 5.74 -4.95 -18.69
N CYS A 4 5.90 -4.82 -17.38
CA CYS A 4 7.12 -4.29 -16.78
C CYS A 4 8.19 -5.38 -16.85
N PRO A 5 9.34 -5.15 -17.51
CA PRO A 5 10.42 -6.14 -17.53
C PRO A 5 10.95 -6.39 -16.11
N LYS A 6 11.23 -7.65 -15.75
CA LYS A 6 11.71 -8.04 -14.41
C LYS A 6 12.95 -7.24 -13.98
N LYS A 7 13.91 -7.03 -14.89
CA LYS A 7 15.13 -6.25 -14.64
C LYS A 7 14.79 -4.81 -14.24
N THR A 8 13.88 -4.16 -14.95
CA THR A 8 13.42 -2.80 -14.63
C THR A 8 12.61 -2.76 -13.35
N ALA A 9 11.82 -3.81 -13.06
CA ALA A 9 11.02 -3.89 -11.85
C ALA A 9 11.88 -3.93 -10.57
N LEU A 10 13.04 -4.58 -10.64
CA LEU A 10 13.98 -4.76 -9.53
C LEU A 10 15.06 -3.66 -9.47
N HIS A 11 15.21 -2.87 -10.53
CA HIS A 11 16.20 -1.79 -10.56
C HIS A 11 15.86 -0.74 -9.49
N LYS A 12 16.85 -0.46 -8.63
CA LYS A 12 16.77 0.55 -7.58
C LYS A 12 17.00 1.92 -8.20
N GLY A 13 16.01 2.81 -8.07
CA GLY A 13 16.12 4.20 -8.46
C GLY A 13 16.52 5.08 -7.28
N ASP A 14 16.03 6.31 -7.31
CA ASP A 14 16.23 7.29 -6.25
C ASP A 14 15.76 6.73 -4.88
N GLU A 15 16.48 7.06 -3.81
CA GLU A 15 16.21 6.60 -2.43
C GLU A 15 16.22 5.07 -2.22
N ASP A 16 16.96 4.33 -3.04
CA ASP A 16 17.08 2.85 -2.94
C ASP A 16 15.71 2.14 -3.01
N THR A 17 14.83 2.68 -3.86
CA THR A 17 13.47 2.16 -4.06
C THR A 17 13.29 1.68 -5.50
N SER A 18 12.79 0.45 -5.67
CA SER A 18 12.45 -0.14 -6.96
C SER A 18 10.93 -0.09 -7.24
N ILE A 19 10.53 -0.36 -8.48
CA ILE A 19 9.11 -0.57 -8.83
C ILE A 19 8.51 -1.71 -8.00
N LYS A 20 9.26 -2.80 -7.77
CA LYS A 20 8.85 -3.92 -6.92
C LYS A 20 8.51 -3.44 -5.51
N ASP A 21 9.36 -2.62 -4.91
CA ASP A 21 9.14 -2.07 -3.56
C ASP A 21 7.90 -1.17 -3.52
N VAL A 22 7.68 -0.34 -4.55
CA VAL A 22 6.50 0.51 -4.66
C VAL A 22 5.21 -0.32 -4.73
N ILE A 23 5.21 -1.41 -5.50
CA ILE A 23 4.07 -2.32 -5.64
C ILE A 23 3.81 -3.08 -4.34
N ALA A 24 4.85 -3.66 -3.72
CA ALA A 24 4.72 -4.36 -2.45
C ALA A 24 4.22 -3.44 -1.32
N ARG A 25 4.63 -2.16 -1.32
CA ARG A 25 4.11 -1.14 -0.40
C ARG A 25 2.61 -0.89 -0.56
N ARG A 26 2.02 -1.14 -1.74
CA ARG A 26 0.57 -0.96 -1.93
C ARG A 26 -0.22 -2.10 -1.30
N ALA A 27 0.33 -3.30 -1.29
CA ALA A 27 -0.23 -4.40 -0.52
C ALA A 27 -0.15 -4.10 0.98
N ASP A 28 0.99 -3.60 1.48
CA ASP A 28 1.17 -3.23 2.89
C ASP A 28 0.16 -2.18 3.36
N TRP A 29 -0.07 -1.12 2.59
CA TRP A 29 -1.08 -0.11 2.95
C TRP A 29 -2.50 -0.67 3.05
N ILE A 30 -2.84 -1.67 2.25
CA ILE A 30 -4.13 -2.35 2.34
C ILE A 30 -4.20 -3.21 3.61
N ASP A 31 -3.15 -3.98 3.90
CA ASP A 31 -3.08 -4.79 5.13
C ASP A 31 -3.16 -3.92 6.39
N LEU A 32 -2.43 -2.80 6.42
CA LEU A 32 -2.50 -1.82 7.50
C LEU A 32 -3.92 -1.30 7.70
N PHE A 33 -4.59 -0.88 6.62
CA PHE A 33 -5.96 -0.41 6.70
C PHE A 33 -6.93 -1.46 7.25
N LEU A 34 -6.90 -2.67 6.68
CA LEU A 34 -7.79 -3.76 7.11
C LEU A 34 -7.51 -4.16 8.56
N GLY A 35 -6.23 -4.15 8.98
CA GLY A 35 -5.81 -4.37 10.36
C GLY A 35 -6.37 -3.30 11.30
N TRP A 36 -6.19 -2.02 10.98
CA TRP A 36 -6.72 -0.92 11.79
C TRP A 36 -8.24 -0.98 11.94
N TYR A 37 -8.94 -1.30 10.84
CA TYR A 37 -10.38 -1.46 10.87
C TYR A 37 -10.81 -2.62 11.79
N SER A 38 -10.14 -3.77 11.67
CA SER A 38 -10.42 -4.95 12.49
C SER A 38 -10.15 -4.72 13.97
N ASP A 39 -8.99 -4.13 14.31
CA ASP A 39 -8.62 -3.83 15.70
C ASP A 39 -9.57 -2.79 16.31
N GLY A 40 -9.96 -1.77 15.54
CA GLY A 40 -10.94 -0.77 15.95
C GLY A 40 -12.32 -1.36 16.25
N LEU A 41 -12.80 -2.31 15.43
CA LEU A 41 -14.04 -3.03 15.70
C LEU A 41 -13.94 -3.93 16.93
N ALA A 42 -12.78 -4.53 17.16
CA ALA A 42 -12.52 -5.39 18.31
C ALA A 42 -12.26 -4.62 19.62
N GLY A 43 -12.26 -3.28 19.58
CA GLY A 43 -11.94 -2.44 20.75
C GLY A 43 -10.48 -2.52 21.20
N LYS A 44 -9.58 -2.99 20.33
CA LYS A 44 -8.14 -3.05 20.58
C LYS A 44 -7.49 -1.70 20.30
N THR A 45 -6.29 -1.51 20.83
CA THR A 45 -5.46 -0.35 20.47
C THR A 45 -5.09 -0.41 18.99
N VAL A 46 -5.40 0.67 18.26
CA VAL A 46 -5.01 0.82 16.86
C VAL A 46 -3.71 1.62 16.77
N TYR A 47 -2.67 1.02 16.20
CA TYR A 47 -1.37 1.66 16.03
C TYR A 47 -1.23 2.26 14.63
N PHE A 48 -0.99 3.57 14.56
CA PHE A 48 -0.82 4.29 13.29
C PHE A 48 0.62 4.84 13.13
N PRO A 49 1.32 4.51 12.02
CA PRO A 49 0.92 3.57 10.98
C PRO A 49 1.03 2.09 11.41
N ALA A 50 1.91 1.77 12.35
CA ALA A 50 2.13 0.42 12.86
C ALA A 50 2.68 0.51 14.29
N GLU A 51 2.61 -0.58 15.05
CA GLU A 51 3.14 -0.62 16.41
C GLU A 51 4.64 -0.29 16.40
N GLY A 52 5.08 0.60 17.30
CA GLY A 52 6.47 1.05 17.37
C GLY A 52 6.88 2.10 16.33
N TYR A 53 5.97 2.54 15.46
CA TYR A 53 6.20 3.59 14.45
C TYR A 53 5.19 4.72 14.57
N LYS A 54 5.64 5.95 14.29
CA LYS A 54 4.80 7.13 14.11
C LYS A 54 4.80 7.58 12.66
N TRP A 55 3.88 8.47 12.28
CA TRP A 55 3.81 9.03 10.93
C TRP A 55 5.09 9.75 10.48
N ASN A 56 5.82 10.37 11.41
CA ASN A 56 7.12 10.98 11.12
C ASN A 56 8.26 9.95 11.00
N ASP A 57 8.02 8.67 11.33
CA ASP A 57 8.98 7.57 11.16
C ASP A 57 8.80 6.79 9.85
N LEU A 58 7.94 7.26 8.93
CA LEU A 58 7.63 6.52 7.70
C LEU A 58 8.86 6.17 6.86
N LYS A 59 9.91 7.00 6.89
CA LYS A 59 11.18 6.68 6.20
C LYS A 59 11.83 5.42 6.76
N ARG A 60 11.86 5.29 8.11
CA ARG A 60 12.38 4.11 8.82
C ARG A 60 11.48 2.90 8.56
N TYR A 61 10.16 3.06 8.75
CA TYR A 61 9.20 1.99 8.50
C TYR A 61 9.29 1.43 7.06
N ASN A 62 9.43 2.32 6.07
CA ASN A 62 9.60 1.90 4.68
C ASN A 62 10.92 1.16 4.42
N ALA A 63 12.00 1.51 5.13
CA ALA A 63 13.27 0.81 5.03
C ALA A 63 13.17 -0.60 5.64
N ASP A 64 12.57 -0.71 6.82
CA ASP A 64 12.34 -1.99 7.50
C ASP A 64 11.44 -2.91 6.65
N LEU A 65 10.37 -2.36 6.07
CA LEU A 65 9.50 -3.09 5.16
C LEU A 65 10.26 -3.60 3.93
N ARG A 66 11.14 -2.79 3.34
CA ARG A 66 11.97 -3.23 2.20
C ARG A 66 12.91 -4.35 2.61
N ALA A 67 13.49 -4.29 3.81
CA ALA A 67 14.35 -5.35 4.33
C ALA A 67 13.56 -6.65 4.56
N TRP A 68 12.35 -6.59 5.12
CA TRP A 68 11.47 -7.75 5.26
C TRP A 68 11.01 -8.34 3.92
N GLN A 69 10.96 -7.52 2.87
CA GLN A 69 10.58 -7.91 1.52
C GLN A 69 11.79 -8.14 0.60
N ASN A 70 12.98 -8.40 1.16
CA ASN A 70 14.19 -8.55 0.36
C ASN A 70 14.11 -9.77 -0.58
N ASP A 71 13.51 -10.87 -0.12
CA ASP A 71 13.35 -12.10 -0.90
C ASP A 71 12.12 -12.08 -1.81
N LEU A 72 11.34 -11.00 -1.78
CA LEU A 72 10.16 -10.83 -2.63
C LEU A 72 10.58 -10.48 -4.06
N ASP A 73 10.38 -11.43 -4.98
CA ASP A 73 10.59 -11.20 -6.40
C ASP A 73 9.44 -10.37 -7.01
N TRP A 74 9.60 -9.98 -8.28
CA TRP A 74 8.58 -9.20 -8.97
C TRP A 74 7.23 -9.91 -9.06
N SER A 75 7.24 -11.22 -9.31
CA SER A 75 6.00 -11.99 -9.45
C SER A 75 5.25 -12.11 -8.14
N GLY A 76 5.98 -12.32 -7.03
CA GLY A 76 5.47 -12.33 -5.68
C GLY A 76 4.90 -10.97 -5.27
N ALA A 77 5.55 -9.86 -5.61
CA ALA A 77 5.01 -8.53 -5.31
C ALA A 77 3.68 -8.25 -6.04
N VAL A 78 3.56 -8.66 -7.30
CA VAL A 78 2.31 -8.54 -8.07
C VAL A 78 1.22 -9.44 -7.50
N ALA A 79 1.54 -10.70 -7.21
CA ALA A 79 0.59 -11.64 -6.62
C ALA A 79 0.11 -11.18 -5.23
N LEU A 80 1.02 -10.64 -4.42
CA LEU A 80 0.71 -10.07 -3.12
C LEU A 80 -0.26 -8.89 -3.25
N LEU A 81 0.01 -7.95 -4.15
CA LEU A 81 -0.89 -6.83 -4.40
C LEU A 81 -2.26 -7.30 -4.90
N GLN A 82 -2.31 -8.26 -5.82
CA GLN A 82 -3.58 -8.81 -6.31
C GLN A 82 -4.40 -9.41 -5.16
N ALA A 83 -3.78 -10.24 -4.33
CA ALA A 83 -4.45 -10.85 -3.18
C ALA A 83 -4.98 -9.81 -2.17
N ARG A 84 -4.27 -8.68 -2.00
CA ARG A 84 -4.74 -7.59 -1.12
C ARG A 84 -5.80 -6.72 -1.76
N TYR A 85 -5.69 -6.48 -3.06
CA TYR A 85 -6.74 -5.84 -3.82
C TYR A 85 -8.05 -6.61 -3.70
N ASP A 86 -8.02 -7.94 -3.86
CA ASP A 86 -9.22 -8.78 -3.74
C ASP A 86 -9.84 -8.67 -2.33
N LYS A 87 -9.02 -8.65 -1.27
CA LYS A 87 -9.49 -8.41 0.10
C LYS A 87 -10.10 -7.02 0.30
N LEU A 88 -9.48 -5.98 -0.25
CA LEU A 88 -10.01 -4.62 -0.15
C LEU A 88 -11.34 -4.49 -0.88
N THR A 89 -11.44 -5.06 -2.07
CA THR A 89 -12.69 -5.08 -2.85
C THR A 89 -13.78 -5.83 -2.10
N ALA A 90 -13.49 -7.03 -1.59
CA ALA A 90 -14.44 -7.81 -0.79
C ALA A 90 -14.88 -7.06 0.48
N PHE A 91 -13.97 -6.33 1.13
CA PHE A 91 -14.30 -5.46 2.25
C PHE A 91 -15.30 -4.35 1.84
N ILE A 92 -15.02 -3.64 0.74
CA ILE A 92 -15.88 -2.55 0.26
C ILE A 92 -17.27 -3.09 -0.14
N GLU A 93 -17.30 -4.19 -0.89
CA GLU A 93 -18.56 -4.81 -1.37
C GLU A 93 -19.37 -5.45 -0.23
N GLY A 94 -18.70 -5.89 0.84
CA GLY A 94 -19.33 -6.49 2.00
C GLY A 94 -19.87 -5.49 3.03
N CYS A 95 -19.47 -4.22 2.95
CA CYS A 95 -19.93 -3.19 3.88
C CYS A 95 -21.14 -2.42 3.31
N SER A 96 -22.05 -2.05 4.21
CA SER A 96 -23.10 -1.08 3.92
C SER A 96 -22.57 0.36 3.82
N GLU A 97 -23.34 1.23 3.16
CA GLU A 97 -23.05 2.67 3.08
C GLU A 97 -22.84 3.30 4.47
N ASN A 98 -23.66 2.89 5.45
CA ASN A 98 -23.55 3.39 6.81
C ASN A 98 -22.27 2.90 7.52
N GLU A 99 -21.81 1.69 7.24
CA GLU A 99 -20.52 1.20 7.77
C GLU A 99 -19.33 1.94 7.14
N LEU A 100 -19.40 2.27 5.85
CA LEU A 100 -18.33 2.97 5.16
C LEU A 100 -18.31 4.47 5.43
N TYR A 101 -19.47 5.10 5.62
CA TYR A 101 -19.60 6.56 5.63
C TYR A 101 -20.46 7.14 6.76
N GLY A 102 -21.07 6.31 7.61
CA GLY A 102 -21.93 6.76 8.72
C GLY A 102 -21.18 7.44 9.87
N GLY A 103 -19.85 7.34 9.93
CA GLY A 103 -19.04 8.03 10.93
C GLY A 103 -17.55 7.72 10.85
N PRO A 104 -16.75 8.33 11.73
CA PRO A 104 -15.32 8.04 11.84
C PRO A 104 -15.06 6.55 12.11
N MET A 105 -13.99 6.01 11.53
CA MET A 105 -13.56 4.63 11.78
C MET A 105 -13.23 4.46 13.28
N LYS A 106 -13.76 3.41 13.90
CA LYS A 106 -13.46 3.10 15.31
C LYS A 106 -11.95 2.91 15.50
N GLY A 107 -11.43 3.41 16.62
CA GLY A 107 -9.99 3.38 16.94
C GLY A 107 -9.13 4.37 16.15
N ALA A 108 -9.65 5.02 15.10
CA ALA A 108 -8.94 6.09 14.42
C ALA A 108 -8.92 7.37 15.26
N ASN A 109 -7.75 8.01 15.36
CA ASN A 109 -7.59 9.29 16.06
C ASN A 109 -7.91 10.51 15.17
N ASN A 110 -8.80 10.34 14.20
CA ASN A 110 -9.20 11.40 13.27
C ASN A 110 -10.66 11.21 12.82
N LYS A 111 -11.16 12.14 11.99
CA LYS A 111 -12.56 12.13 11.52
C LYS A 111 -12.78 11.30 10.24
N TRP A 112 -11.81 10.50 9.81
CA TRP A 112 -11.93 9.76 8.55
C TRP A 112 -12.83 8.55 8.73
N THR A 113 -13.78 8.40 7.81
CA THR A 113 -14.65 7.22 7.74
C THR A 113 -13.87 6.00 7.24
N PRO A 114 -14.37 4.77 7.45
CA PRO A 114 -13.75 3.57 6.87
C PRO A 114 -13.61 3.65 5.35
N GLY A 115 -14.61 4.17 4.64
CA GLY A 115 -14.56 4.37 3.19
C GLY A 115 -13.44 5.32 2.75
N ARG A 116 -13.19 6.42 3.51
CA ARG A 116 -12.08 7.34 3.23
C ARG A 116 -10.71 6.67 3.44
N TRP A 117 -10.58 5.82 4.46
CA TRP A 117 -9.37 5.03 4.67
C TRP A 117 -9.17 3.98 3.57
N ALA A 118 -10.23 3.33 3.12
CA ALA A 118 -10.19 2.40 1.98
C ALA A 118 -9.76 3.11 0.69
N GLU A 119 -10.27 4.32 0.43
CA GLU A 119 -9.86 5.15 -0.72
C GLU A 119 -8.37 5.51 -0.65
N ALA A 120 -7.89 5.88 0.54
CA ALA A 120 -6.48 6.19 0.78
C ALA A 120 -5.60 4.97 0.52
N ALA A 121 -5.93 3.81 1.12
CA ALA A 121 -5.17 2.57 1.00
C ALA A 121 -5.18 1.98 -0.42
N GLY A 122 -6.27 2.12 -1.16
CA GLY A 122 -6.44 1.61 -2.52
C GLY A 122 -6.22 2.66 -3.61
N PRO A 123 -7.30 3.19 -4.23
CA PRO A 123 -7.24 3.95 -5.48
C PRO A 123 -6.31 5.17 -5.41
N SER A 124 -6.23 5.89 -4.28
CA SER A 124 -5.31 7.01 -4.12
C SER A 124 -3.85 6.57 -4.22
N HIS A 125 -3.48 5.50 -3.51
CA HIS A 125 -2.15 4.92 -3.60
C HIS A 125 -1.86 4.27 -4.96
N PHE A 126 -2.85 3.70 -5.64
CA PHE A 126 -2.68 3.15 -7.00
C PHE A 126 -2.36 4.25 -8.02
N ARG A 127 -3.02 5.42 -7.92
CA ARG A 127 -2.71 6.59 -8.76
C ARG A 127 -1.26 7.04 -8.54
N SER A 128 -0.82 7.14 -7.29
CA SER A 128 0.57 7.52 -6.97
C SER A 128 1.59 6.51 -7.51
N ALA A 129 1.32 5.20 -7.36
CA ALA A 129 2.19 4.14 -7.88
C ALA A 129 2.26 4.20 -9.40
N SER A 130 1.12 4.34 -10.07
CA SER A 130 1.05 4.45 -11.53
C SER A 130 1.87 5.63 -12.06
N LYS A 131 1.85 6.77 -11.36
CA LYS A 131 2.71 7.93 -11.70
C LYS A 131 4.18 7.58 -11.58
N TYR A 132 4.59 6.95 -10.46
CA TYR A 132 5.97 6.52 -10.25
C TYR A 132 6.43 5.50 -11.31
N LEU A 133 5.63 4.46 -11.58
CA LEU A 133 5.94 3.43 -12.57
C LEU A 133 6.16 4.02 -13.96
N ARG A 134 5.32 4.96 -14.41
CA ARG A 134 5.49 5.63 -15.70
C ARG A 134 6.80 6.41 -15.77
N ALA A 135 7.16 7.11 -14.70
CA ALA A 135 8.42 7.87 -14.63
C ALA A 135 9.63 6.93 -14.67
N ALA A 136 9.63 5.87 -13.86
CA ALA A 136 10.72 4.88 -13.81
C ALA A 136 10.88 4.15 -15.15
N LEU A 137 9.79 3.75 -15.80
CA LEU A 137 9.82 3.10 -17.11
C LEU A 137 10.29 4.03 -18.24
N LYS A 138 10.03 5.35 -18.13
CA LYS A 138 10.56 6.33 -19.08
C LYS A 138 12.08 6.46 -18.91
N LYS A 139 12.56 6.70 -17.67
CA LYS A 139 13.99 6.81 -17.36
C LYS A 139 14.78 5.58 -17.85
N ALA A 140 14.25 4.37 -17.64
CA ALA A 140 14.90 3.14 -18.09
C ALA A 140 15.08 3.07 -19.61
N LYS A 141 14.09 3.53 -20.39
CA LYS A 141 14.20 3.58 -21.86
C LYS A 141 15.22 4.60 -22.33
N ASP A 142 15.22 5.76 -21.71
CA ASP A 142 16.15 6.86 -22.03
C ASP A 142 17.61 6.50 -21.67
N SER A 143 17.83 5.46 -20.86
CA SER A 143 19.16 4.96 -20.48
C SER A 143 19.67 3.82 -21.37
N ASP A 144 18.78 3.19 -22.15
CA ASP A 144 19.07 2.04 -23.03
C ASP A 144 19.24 2.48 -24.51
N GLY A 145 19.08 3.76 -24.84
CA GLY A 145 19.19 4.33 -26.19
C GLY A 145 20.22 5.45 -26.24
#